data_AF-A0A8T2PMP9-F1
#
_entry.id   AF-A0A8T2PMP9-F1
#
_cell.length_a   1.000
_cell.length_b   1.000
_cell.length_c   1.000
_cell.angle_alpha   90.00
_cell.angle_beta   90.00
_cell.angle_gamma   90.00
#
_symmetry.space_group_name_H-M   'P 1'
#
loop_
_entity.id
_entity.type
_entity.pdbx_description
1 polymer ?
#
loop_
_entity_poly.entity_id
_entity_poly.type
_entity_poly.pdbx_seq_one_letter_code
_entity_poly.pdbx_strand_id
1 'polypeptide(L)'
;MTTECDLTNSLDKIKDTYSAVVVSEPLPGMSSDLPELPYTKAERFCPYKDSTIGKPDFTIDVSKDKRKITLNITDPTSAIYADNKFLTMRDIFMSDLKYKVTYGKAQTSGKRFKDTETSQIVLDVDKGASYCFTVQAYIISRDPGKQLGESSQVKCSPAGDRPFYEGMVE
;
A
#
# COMPACT_ATOMS: atom_id res chain seq x y z
N MET A 1 -6.67 27.14 15.24
CA MET A 1 -5.99 27.52 13.98
C MET A 1 -5.22 26.31 13.52
N THR A 2 -5.40 25.90 12.27
CA THR A 2 -4.67 24.78 11.66
C THR A 2 -3.42 25.33 10.97
N THR A 3 -2.25 24.77 11.29
CA THR A 3 -0.96 25.13 10.66
C THR A 3 -0.64 24.17 9.51
N GLU A 4 -1.68 23.74 8.79
CA GLU A 4 -1.63 22.77 7.69
C GLU A 4 -2.42 23.30 6.49
N CYS A 5 -1.99 22.90 5.30
CA CYS A 5 -2.63 23.24 4.04
C CYS A 5 -2.68 22.00 3.17
N ASP A 6 -3.88 21.53 2.84
CA ASP A 6 -4.08 20.41 1.94
C ASP A 6 -3.92 20.87 0.48
N LEU A 7 -2.88 20.37 -0.18
CA LEU A 7 -2.58 20.68 -1.58
C LEU A 7 -3.01 19.56 -2.53
N THR A 8 -3.72 18.53 -2.09
CA THR A 8 -4.06 17.35 -2.92
C THR A 8 -4.66 17.73 -4.28
N ASN A 9 -5.58 18.70 -4.30
CA ASN A 9 -6.22 19.16 -5.53
C ASN A 9 -5.32 20.03 -6.44
N SER A 10 -4.19 20.50 -5.92
CA SER A 10 -3.19 21.28 -6.67
C SER A 10 -2.08 20.40 -7.28
N LEU A 11 -2.07 19.09 -6.97
CA LEU A 11 -1.04 18.13 -7.37
C LEU A 11 -1.56 17.18 -8.47
N ASP A 12 -2.32 17.72 -9.42
CA ASP A 12 -3.02 16.97 -10.47
C ASP A 12 -2.07 16.27 -11.47
N LYS A 13 -0.96 16.92 -11.84
CA LYS A 13 0.11 16.29 -12.63
C LYS A 13 1.01 15.49 -11.72
N ILE A 14 0.62 14.25 -11.44
CA ILE A 14 1.28 13.39 -10.45
C ILE A 14 2.77 13.09 -10.73
N LYS A 15 3.22 13.20 -11.98
CA LYS A 15 4.62 12.97 -12.38
C LYS A 15 5.49 14.23 -12.31
N ASP A 16 4.89 15.41 -12.13
CA ASP A 16 5.63 16.66 -11.97
C ASP A 16 6.22 16.76 -10.56
N THR A 17 7.19 17.67 -10.40
CA THR A 17 7.81 17.97 -9.10
C THR A 17 7.40 19.37 -8.68
N TYR A 18 6.76 19.46 -7.53
CA TYR A 18 6.21 20.69 -6.97
C TYR A 18 7.11 21.24 -5.88
N SER A 19 6.95 22.53 -5.61
CA SER A 19 7.50 23.22 -4.45
C SER A 19 6.44 24.13 -3.87
N ALA A 20 6.36 24.23 -2.56
CA ALA A 20 5.47 25.15 -1.87
C ALA A 20 6.28 26.13 -1.02
N VAL A 21 5.68 27.28 -0.72
CA VAL A 21 6.22 28.27 0.22
C VAL A 21 5.16 28.59 1.26
N VAL A 22 5.56 28.64 2.52
CA VAL A 22 4.73 29.14 3.61
C VAL A 22 5.19 30.55 3.90
N VAL A 23 4.28 31.52 3.74
CA VAL A 23 4.54 32.95 3.98
C VAL A 23 3.92 33.34 5.31
N SER A 24 4.68 34.05 6.14
CA SER A 24 4.22 34.56 7.43
C SER A 24 3.69 35.98 7.27
N GLU A 25 2.39 36.16 7.46
CA GLU A 25 1.72 37.46 7.39
C GLU A 25 1.63 38.14 8.77
N PRO A 26 1.60 39.49 8.83
CA PRO A 26 1.33 40.22 10.06
C PRO A 26 -0.04 39.86 10.65
N LEU A 27 -0.19 40.06 11.96
CA LEU A 27 -1.50 39.93 12.60
C LEU A 27 -2.49 40.96 12.02
N PRO A 28 -3.80 40.64 11.98
CA PRO A 28 -4.81 41.57 11.50
C PRO A 28 -4.71 42.93 12.20
N GLY A 29 -4.59 44.00 11.42
CA GLY A 29 -4.43 45.37 11.93
C GLY A 29 -2.99 45.82 12.19
N MET A 30 -1.99 44.97 11.93
CA MET A 30 -0.58 45.35 11.93
C MET A 30 -0.06 45.42 10.48
N SER A 31 0.73 46.45 10.17
CA SER A 31 1.49 46.53 8.91
C SER A 31 2.88 45.95 9.08
N SER A 32 3.45 45.43 7.99
CA SER A 32 4.88 45.09 7.92
C SER A 32 5.62 46.17 7.17
N ASP A 33 6.73 46.65 7.73
CA ASP A 33 7.67 47.54 7.03
C ASP A 33 8.73 46.74 6.24
N LEU A 34 8.63 45.40 6.24
CA LEU A 34 9.53 44.54 5.48
C LEU A 34 9.18 44.61 3.98
N PRO A 35 10.18 44.74 3.09
CA PRO A 35 9.94 44.77 1.64
C PRO A 35 9.45 43.43 1.09
N GLU A 36 9.73 42.32 1.80
CA GLU A 36 9.24 40.98 1.50
C GLU A 36 8.89 40.28 2.82
N LEU A 37 7.77 39.55 2.83
CA LEU A 37 7.35 38.80 4.01
C LEU A 37 8.27 37.59 4.24
N PRO A 38 8.58 37.24 5.50
CA PRO A 38 9.33 36.04 5.80
C PRO A 38 8.61 34.81 5.26
N TYR A 39 9.35 33.92 4.59
CA TYR A 39 8.80 32.68 4.07
C TYR A 39 9.77 31.51 4.26
N THR A 40 9.21 30.30 4.27
CA THR A 40 9.99 29.05 4.29
C THR A 40 9.59 28.20 3.08
N LYS A 41 10.59 27.66 2.37
CA LYS A 41 10.36 26.73 1.25
C LYS A 41 10.17 25.32 1.77
N ALA A 42 9.13 24.64 1.30
CA ALA A 42 8.96 23.20 1.49
C ALA A 42 9.95 22.42 0.64
N GLU A 43 10.20 21.16 1.03
CA GLU A 43 10.94 20.23 0.18
C GLU A 43 10.24 20.03 -1.17
N ARG A 44 11.04 19.73 -2.19
CA ARG A 44 10.50 19.39 -3.51
C ARG A 44 9.76 18.06 -3.39
N PHE A 45 8.58 17.98 -3.99
CA PHE A 45 7.70 16.82 -3.86
C PHE A 45 7.20 16.35 -5.23
N CYS A 46 7.46 15.10 -5.58
CA CYS A 46 6.89 14.45 -6.76
C CYS A 46 5.87 13.39 -6.32
N PRO A 47 4.55 13.62 -6.48
CA PRO A 47 3.52 12.70 -5.96
C PRO A 47 3.72 11.25 -6.38
N TYR A 48 4.11 11.00 -7.64
CA TYR A 48 4.34 9.64 -8.16
C TYR A 48 5.49 8.92 -7.45
N LYS A 49 6.53 9.64 -7.03
CA LYS A 49 7.74 9.07 -6.40
C LYS A 49 7.70 9.09 -4.87
N ASP A 50 7.12 10.14 -4.31
CA ASP A 50 7.30 10.50 -2.90
C ASP A 50 6.09 10.21 -2.03
N SER A 51 4.88 10.07 -2.61
CA SER A 51 3.70 9.71 -1.82
C SER A 51 3.88 8.35 -1.15
N THR A 52 3.58 8.29 0.14
CA THR A 52 3.48 7.04 0.90
C THR A 52 2.40 6.16 0.29
N ILE A 53 2.70 4.87 0.12
CA ILE A 53 1.75 3.89 -0.40
C ILE A 53 1.10 3.16 0.78
N GLY A 54 -0.21 3.35 0.93
CA GLY A 54 -0.98 2.68 1.97
C GLY A 54 -1.06 1.16 1.79
N LYS A 55 -1.46 0.47 2.86
CA LYS A 55 -1.55 -0.99 2.88
C LYS A 55 -2.65 -1.52 1.94
N PRO A 56 -2.36 -2.52 1.08
CA PRO A 56 -3.39 -3.21 0.33
C PRO A 56 -4.21 -4.14 1.23
N ASP A 57 -5.43 -4.47 0.79
CA ASP A 57 -6.22 -5.55 1.37
C ASP A 57 -6.27 -6.74 0.42
N PHE A 58 -6.62 -7.93 0.92
CA PHE A 58 -6.72 -9.13 0.09
C PHE A 58 -7.63 -10.22 0.68
N THR A 59 -8.14 -11.11 -0.16
CA THR A 59 -8.87 -12.33 0.24
C THR A 59 -8.07 -13.58 -0.12
N ILE A 60 -8.42 -14.70 0.52
CA ILE A 60 -7.75 -16.00 0.36
C ILE A 60 -8.78 -17.03 -0.11
N ASP A 61 -8.55 -17.61 -1.27
CA ASP A 61 -9.34 -18.74 -1.78
C ASP A 61 -8.48 -20.00 -1.81
N VAL A 62 -8.93 -21.04 -1.09
CA VAL A 62 -8.27 -22.34 -1.09
C VAL A 62 -8.91 -23.22 -2.15
N SER A 63 -8.08 -23.75 -3.05
CA SER A 63 -8.50 -24.73 -4.06
C SER A 63 -9.12 -26.00 -3.44
N LYS A 64 -10.00 -26.67 -4.20
CA LYS A 64 -10.69 -27.89 -3.74
C LYS A 64 -9.74 -29.03 -3.35
N ASP A 65 -8.61 -29.17 -4.05
CA ASP A 65 -7.60 -30.18 -3.75
C ASP A 65 -6.67 -29.80 -2.58
N LYS A 66 -6.84 -28.59 -2.03
CA LYS A 66 -6.08 -27.99 -0.94
C LYS A 66 -4.58 -27.86 -1.24
N ARG A 67 -4.18 -27.79 -2.51
CA ARG A 67 -2.77 -27.67 -2.93
C ARG A 67 -2.42 -26.30 -3.52
N LYS A 68 -3.43 -25.49 -3.79
CA LYS A 68 -3.27 -24.12 -4.27
C LYS A 68 -4.05 -23.14 -3.43
N ILE A 69 -3.45 -21.98 -3.19
CA ILE A 69 -4.11 -20.82 -2.60
C ILE A 69 -4.06 -19.69 -3.61
N THR A 70 -5.22 -19.07 -3.87
CA THR A 70 -5.32 -17.86 -4.67
C THR A 70 -5.49 -16.68 -3.73
N LEU A 71 -4.65 -15.66 -3.90
CA LEU A 71 -4.85 -14.36 -3.24
C LEU A 71 -5.46 -13.40 -4.24
N ASN A 72 -6.58 -12.78 -3.88
CA ASN A 72 -7.17 -11.67 -4.64
C ASN A 72 -6.89 -10.39 -3.88
N ILE A 73 -6.06 -9.53 -4.46
CA ILE A 73 -5.58 -8.29 -3.88
C ILE A 73 -6.51 -7.17 -4.32
N THR A 74 -6.99 -6.38 -3.36
CA THR A 74 -7.81 -5.20 -3.63
C THR A 74 -6.89 -4.01 -3.84
N ASP A 75 -6.96 -3.41 -5.02
CA ASP A 75 -6.20 -2.19 -5.35
C ASP A 75 -6.73 -1.00 -4.50
N PRO A 76 -5.91 -0.39 -3.63
CA PRO A 76 -6.30 0.77 -2.84
C PRO A 76 -6.72 1.96 -3.70
N THR A 77 -7.76 2.66 -3.26
CA THR A 77 -8.22 3.91 -3.86
C THR A 77 -7.36 5.08 -3.37
N SER A 78 -7.00 5.98 -4.28
CA SER A 78 -6.27 7.22 -3.96
C SER A 78 -7.21 8.42 -3.77
N ALA A 79 -6.67 9.54 -3.29
CA ALA A 79 -7.40 10.81 -3.22
C ALA A 79 -7.49 11.53 -4.58
N ILE A 80 -6.88 11.00 -5.65
CA ILE A 80 -6.88 11.61 -6.97
C ILE A 80 -8.20 11.31 -7.66
N TYR A 81 -8.95 12.36 -7.99
CA TYR A 81 -10.21 12.26 -8.73
C TYR A 81 -10.00 12.66 -10.19
N ALA A 82 -10.24 11.73 -11.11
CA ALA A 82 -10.14 11.94 -12.55
C ALA A 82 -11.13 11.03 -13.28
N ASP A 83 -11.57 11.43 -14.47
CA ASP A 83 -12.51 10.65 -15.28
C ASP A 83 -13.78 10.22 -14.52
N ASN A 84 -14.30 11.11 -13.68
CA ASN A 84 -15.47 10.90 -12.80
C ASN A 84 -15.34 9.77 -11.77
N LYS A 85 -14.12 9.35 -11.42
CA LYS A 85 -13.86 8.39 -10.34
C LYS A 85 -12.62 8.75 -9.52
N PHE A 86 -12.54 8.21 -8.31
CA PHE A 86 -11.26 8.14 -7.61
C PHE A 86 -10.39 7.07 -8.26
N LEU A 87 -9.16 7.43 -8.63
CA LEU A 87 -8.23 6.51 -9.25
C LEU A 87 -7.70 5.51 -8.23
N THR A 88 -7.62 4.25 -8.65
CA THR A 88 -6.95 3.20 -7.88
C THR A 88 -5.44 3.28 -8.04
N MET A 89 -4.69 2.61 -7.17
CA MET A 89 -3.24 2.47 -7.31
C MET A 89 -2.86 1.86 -8.67
N ARG A 90 -3.68 0.91 -9.17
CA ARG A 90 -3.49 0.31 -10.49
C ARG A 90 -3.70 1.28 -11.64
N ASP A 91 -4.71 2.15 -11.55
CA ASP A 91 -4.94 3.21 -12.56
C ASP A 91 -3.73 4.17 -12.65
N ILE A 92 -3.09 4.47 -11.51
CA ILE A 92 -1.99 5.43 -11.41
C ILE A 92 -0.66 4.84 -11.89
N PHE A 93 -0.28 3.68 -11.33
CA PHE A 93 1.04 3.10 -11.55
C PHE A 93 1.06 2.09 -12.70
N MET A 94 -0.11 1.60 -13.14
CA MET A 94 -0.24 0.72 -14.30
C MET A 94 0.72 -0.48 -14.23
N SER A 95 1.66 -0.57 -15.19
CA SER A 95 2.70 -1.62 -15.27
C SER A 95 3.82 -1.48 -14.24
N ASP A 96 4.00 -0.30 -13.64
CA ASP A 96 5.01 -0.09 -12.60
C ASP A 96 4.59 -0.72 -11.26
N LEU A 97 3.29 -0.97 -11.07
CA LEU A 97 2.77 -1.60 -9.86
C LEU A 97 2.92 -3.13 -9.93
N LYS A 98 3.68 -3.66 -8.98
CA LYS A 98 3.66 -5.07 -8.61
C LYS A 98 3.17 -5.21 -7.18
N TYR A 99 2.79 -6.41 -6.79
CA TYR A 99 2.59 -6.77 -5.40
C TYR A 99 3.63 -7.79 -4.97
N LYS A 100 4.25 -7.54 -3.82
CA LYS A 100 5.13 -8.49 -3.14
C LYS A 100 4.34 -9.21 -2.06
N VAL A 101 4.23 -10.53 -2.20
CA VAL A 101 3.58 -11.40 -1.23
C VAL A 101 4.66 -12.06 -0.36
N THR A 102 4.54 -11.89 0.94
CA THR A 102 5.33 -12.64 1.93
C THR A 102 4.43 -13.71 2.54
N TYR A 103 4.87 -14.97 2.54
CA TYR A 103 4.05 -16.06 3.05
C TYR A 103 4.87 -17.18 3.69
N GLY A 104 4.24 -17.94 4.58
CA GLY A 104 4.87 -19.06 5.27
C GLY A 104 3.82 -19.96 5.92
N LYS A 105 4.20 -21.19 6.29
CA LYS A 105 3.28 -22.05 7.05
C LYS A 105 3.03 -21.41 8.42
N ALA A 106 1.79 -21.40 8.88
CA ALA A 106 1.36 -20.70 10.09
C ALA A 106 2.13 -21.11 11.36
N GLN A 107 2.67 -22.34 11.41
CA GLN A 107 3.39 -22.89 12.56
C GLN A 107 4.92 -22.93 12.37
N THR A 108 5.46 -22.28 11.33
CA THR A 108 6.89 -22.31 11.02
C THR A 108 7.47 -20.91 10.91
N SER A 109 8.76 -20.76 11.19
CA SER A 109 9.49 -19.50 11.01
C SER A 109 9.88 -19.21 9.56
N GLY A 110 9.78 -20.19 8.66
CA GLY A 110 10.18 -20.06 7.26
C GLY A 110 9.26 -19.13 6.47
N LYS A 111 9.82 -18.04 5.94
CA LYS A 111 9.13 -17.09 5.04
C LYS A 111 9.61 -17.26 3.61
N ARG A 112 8.68 -17.13 2.67
CA ARG A 112 8.88 -17.13 1.23
C ARG A 112 8.33 -15.83 0.65
N PHE A 113 8.84 -15.44 -0.51
CA PHE A 113 8.43 -14.24 -1.21
C PHE A 113 8.03 -14.56 -2.64
N LYS A 114 7.01 -13.87 -3.15
CA LYS A 114 6.61 -13.97 -4.55
C LYS A 114 6.04 -12.63 -5.01
N ASP A 115 6.48 -12.17 -6.16
CA ASP A 115 5.96 -10.96 -6.78
C ASP A 115 4.91 -11.31 -7.85
N THR A 116 3.90 -10.47 -8.02
CA THR A 116 2.91 -10.53 -9.11
C THR A 116 2.69 -9.14 -9.70
N GLU A 117 2.50 -9.06 -11.01
CA GLU A 117 2.19 -7.82 -11.72
C GLU A 117 0.68 -7.54 -11.72
N THR A 118 -0.13 -8.54 -11.37
CA THR A 118 -1.59 -8.45 -11.34
C THR A 118 -2.12 -8.45 -9.91
N SER A 119 -3.39 -8.09 -9.75
CA SER A 119 -4.08 -8.09 -8.46
C SER A 119 -4.58 -9.51 -8.06
N GLN A 120 -4.09 -10.56 -8.71
CA GLN A 120 -4.34 -11.96 -8.35
C GLN A 120 -3.04 -12.76 -8.40
N ILE A 121 -2.89 -13.75 -7.51
CA ILE A 121 -1.77 -14.68 -7.58
C ILE A 121 -2.16 -16.05 -7.04
N VAL A 122 -1.72 -17.10 -7.74
CA VAL A 122 -1.89 -18.49 -7.31
C VAL A 122 -0.55 -19.01 -6.77
N LEU A 123 -0.59 -19.59 -5.58
CA LEU A 123 0.55 -20.13 -4.86
C LEU A 123 0.36 -21.62 -4.62
N ASP A 124 1.36 -22.43 -4.96
CA ASP A 124 1.39 -23.85 -4.61
C ASP A 124 1.76 -24.02 -3.13
N VAL A 125 0.97 -24.82 -2.43
CA VAL A 125 1.06 -25.05 -0.99
C VAL A 125 0.97 -26.52 -0.63
N ASP A 126 1.50 -26.86 0.54
CA ASP A 126 1.44 -28.22 1.04
C ASP A 126 0.02 -28.58 1.46
N LYS A 127 -0.46 -29.74 0.98
CA LYS A 127 -1.82 -30.20 1.24
C LYS A 127 -2.09 -30.29 2.75
N GLY A 128 -3.15 -29.62 3.20
CA GLY A 128 -3.62 -29.65 4.58
C GLY A 128 -2.87 -28.71 5.55
N ALA A 129 -1.82 -28.01 5.10
CA ALA A 129 -1.14 -27.01 5.91
C ALA A 129 -1.83 -25.63 5.81
N SER A 130 -1.87 -24.91 6.94
CA SER A 130 -2.28 -23.50 6.97
C SER A 130 -1.09 -22.59 6.64
N TYR A 131 -1.34 -21.56 5.84
CA TYR A 131 -0.36 -20.54 5.47
C TYR A 131 -0.85 -19.16 5.87
N CYS A 132 0.06 -18.30 6.30
CA CYS A 132 -0.20 -16.90 6.56
C CYS A 132 0.49 -16.03 5.53
N PHE A 133 -0.15 -14.92 5.18
CA PHE A 133 0.24 -14.05 4.07
C PHE A 133 0.23 -12.59 4.52
N THR A 134 1.17 -11.81 3.97
CA THR A 134 1.08 -10.36 3.88
C THR A 134 1.37 -9.92 2.45
N VAL A 135 0.80 -8.78 2.06
CA VAL A 135 0.94 -8.20 0.73
C VAL A 135 1.39 -6.75 0.86
N GLN A 136 2.33 -6.33 0.02
CA GLN A 136 2.80 -4.96 -0.11
C GLN A 136 2.76 -4.55 -1.57
N ALA A 137 2.37 -3.31 -1.85
CA ALA A 137 2.66 -2.70 -3.14
C ALA A 137 4.18 -2.59 -3.34
N TYR A 138 4.64 -2.88 -4.55
CA TYR A 138 6.04 -2.85 -4.92
C TYR A 138 6.21 -2.14 -6.26
N ILE A 139 6.77 -0.93 -6.21
CA ILE A 139 6.95 -0.03 -7.35
C ILE A 139 8.45 0.12 -7.60
N ILE A 140 8.99 -0.73 -8.46
CA ILE A 140 10.44 -0.87 -8.68
C ILE A 140 11.07 0.42 -9.25
N SER A 141 10.29 1.21 -9.98
CA SER A 141 10.74 2.47 -10.58
C SER A 141 11.03 3.59 -9.56
N ARG A 142 10.63 3.42 -8.29
CA ARG A 142 10.97 4.36 -7.21
C ARG A 142 12.38 4.17 -6.67
N ASP A 143 12.88 5.22 -6.03
CA ASP A 143 14.20 5.22 -5.40
C ASP A 143 14.33 4.11 -4.33
N PRO A 144 15.54 3.54 -4.14
CA PRO A 144 15.80 2.55 -3.10
C PRO A 144 15.29 3.03 -1.73
N GLY A 145 14.54 2.16 -1.03
CA GLY A 145 13.91 2.48 0.25
C GLY A 145 12.49 3.04 0.14
N LYS A 146 12.05 3.53 -1.04
CA LYS A 146 10.66 3.99 -1.28
C LYS A 146 9.85 3.05 -2.18
N GLN A 147 10.42 1.91 -2.57
CA GLN A 147 9.80 0.97 -3.51
C GLN A 147 8.66 0.16 -2.90
N LEU A 148 8.68 -0.08 -1.58
CA LEU A 148 7.66 -0.87 -0.89
C LEU A 148 6.68 0.04 -0.16
N GLY A 149 5.39 -0.22 -0.34
CA GLY A 149 4.34 0.38 0.49
C GLY A 149 4.19 -0.29 1.85
N GLU A 150 3.22 0.17 2.62
CA GLU A 150 2.86 -0.45 3.89
C GLU A 150 2.40 -1.90 3.71
N SER A 151 2.70 -2.74 4.71
CA SER A 151 2.24 -4.12 4.74
C SER A 151 0.75 -4.21 5.04
N SER A 152 0.05 -5.06 4.31
CA SER A 152 -1.29 -5.51 4.67
C SER A 152 -1.32 -6.11 6.08
N GLN A 153 -2.53 -6.25 6.61
CA GLN A 153 -2.75 -7.12 7.76
C GLN A 153 -2.37 -8.56 7.40
N VAL A 154 -1.90 -9.33 8.40
CA VAL A 154 -1.65 -10.75 8.22
C VAL A 154 -2.99 -11.47 8.11
N LYS A 155 -3.19 -12.26 7.05
CA LYS A 155 -4.33 -13.18 6.95
C LYS A 155 -3.83 -14.58 6.74
N CYS A 156 -4.48 -15.56 7.38
CA CYS A 156 -4.09 -16.96 7.29
C CYS A 156 -5.21 -17.79 6.65
N SER A 157 -4.84 -18.77 5.83
CA SER A 157 -5.78 -19.76 5.34
C SER A 157 -6.26 -20.65 6.49
N PRO A 158 -7.47 -21.20 6.42
CA PRO A 158 -7.91 -22.23 7.35
C PRO A 158 -6.91 -23.40 7.36
N ALA A 159 -6.75 -24.04 8.52
CA ALA A 159 -6.09 -25.34 8.57
C ALA A 159 -6.96 -26.35 7.80
N GLY A 160 -6.33 -27.30 7.10
CA GLY A 160 -7.08 -28.42 6.57
C GLY A 160 -7.74 -29.17 7.72
N ASP A 161 -8.97 -29.67 7.51
CA ASP A 161 -9.70 -30.50 8.48
C ASP A 161 -8.75 -31.47 9.19
N ARG A 162 -8.43 -31.17 10.46
CA ARG A 162 -7.92 -32.20 11.35
C ARG A 162 -9.13 -33.07 11.66
N PRO A 163 -9.14 -34.37 11.31
CA PRO A 163 -10.20 -35.23 11.81
C PRO A 163 -10.15 -35.17 13.34
N PHE A 164 -11.28 -34.81 13.95
CA PHE A 164 -11.48 -34.84 15.39
C PHE A 164 -11.44 -36.28 15.88
N TYR A 165 -10.24 -36.84 16.04
CA TYR A 165 -10.03 -38.05 16.82
C TYR A 165 -8.84 -37.79 17.75
N GLU A 166 -9.10 -37.06 18.82
CA GLU A 166 -8.19 -36.96 19.95
C GLU A 166 -9.02 -37.16 21.23
N GLY A 167 -8.95 -38.38 21.79
CA GLY A 167 -9.17 -38.62 23.22
C GLY A 167 -10.55 -39.08 23.69
N MET A 168 -11.05 -40.21 23.20
CA MET A 168 -11.73 -41.17 24.09
C MET A 168 -10.77 -42.34 24.29
N VAL A 169 -10.05 -42.33 25.41
CA VAL A 169 -9.43 -43.51 26.00
C VAL A 169 -9.81 -43.47 27.48
N GLU A 170 -10.37 -44.60 27.93
CA GLU A 170 -11.03 -44.85 29.23
C GLU A 170 -10.29 -44.33 30.47
#